data_AF-A0A523WUG1-F1
#
_entry.id   AF-A0A523WUG1-F1
#
_cell.length_a   1.000
_cell.length_b   1.000
_cell.length_c   1.000
_cell.angle_alpha   90.00
_cell.angle_beta   90.00
_cell.angle_gamma   90.00
#
_symmetry.space_group_name_H-M   'P 1'
#
loop_
_entity.id
_entity.type
_entity.pdbx_description
1 polymer ?
#
loop_
_entity_poly.entity_id
_entity_poly.type
_entity_poly.pdbx_seq_one_letter_code
_entity_poly.pdbx_strand_id
1 'polypeptide(L)' 'FIHHLRQKIESNPAKPVHLITVPWSGYRFQK' A
#
# COMPACT_ATOMS: atom_id res chain seq x y z
N PHE A 1 -5.39 9.64 4.26
CA PHE A 1 -6.17 8.39 4.32
C PHE A 1 -5.33 7.16 3.95
N ILE A 2 -4.76 7.06 2.74
CA ILE A 2 -3.92 5.91 2.32
C ILE A 2 -2.69 5.69 3.21
N HIS A 3 -2.06 6.76 3.72
CA HIS A 3 -0.88 6.65 4.59
C HIS A 3 -1.20 5.97 5.94
N HIS A 4 -2.32 6.31 6.58
CA HIS A 4 -2.79 5.62 7.78
C HIS A 4 -3.23 4.19 7.50
N LEU A 5 -3.79 3.93 6.31
CA LEU A 5 -4.17 2.58 5.88
C LEU A 5 -2.92 1.69 5.75
N ARG A 6 -1.84 2.21 5.16
CA ARG A 6 -0.55 1.52 5.08
C ARG A 6 0.00 1.17 6.45
N GLN A 7 -0.04 2.08 7.43
CA GLN A 7 0.45 1.79 8.78
C GLN A 7 -0.32 0.67 9.50
N LYS A 8 -1.59 0.44 9.16
CA LYS A 8 -2.42 -0.60 9.78
C LYS A 8 -2.30 -1.96 9.10
N ILE A 9 -2.15 -1.94 7.78
CA ILE A 9 -2.18 -3.16 6.95
C ILE A 9 -0.76 -3.66 6.66
N GLU A 10 0.20 -2.76 6.45
CA GLU A 10 1.55 -3.11 6.09
C GLU A 10 2.44 -3.19 7.33
N SER A 11 3.09 -4.33 7.51
CA SER A 11 4.03 -4.55 8.61
C SER A 11 5.24 -3.61 8.53
N ASN A 12 5.60 -3.15 7.33
CA ASN A 12 6.62 -2.13 7.12
C ASN A 12 6.15 -1.09 6.07
N PRO A 13 5.84 0.15 6.48
CA PRO A 13 5.32 1.18 5.58
C PRO A 13 6.35 1.65 4.52
N ALA A 14 7.64 1.38 4.73
CA ALA A 14 8.69 1.66 3.76
C ALA A 14 8.78 0.61 2.64
N LYS A 15 8.15 -0.56 2.82
CA LYS A 15 8.08 -1.64 1.82
C LYS A 15 6.65 -2.10 1.67
N PRO A 16 5.84 -1.38 0.87
CA PRO A 16 4.46 -1.75 0.66
C PRO A 16 4.35 -3.06 -0.10
N VAL A 17 3.85 -4.10 0.57
CA VAL A 17 3.61 -5.43 -0.02
C VAL A 17 2.13 -5.59 -0.38
N HIS A 18 1.24 -5.03 0.43
CA HIS A 18 -0.20 -5.19 0.24
C HIS A 18 -0.82 -4.07 -0.59
N LEU A 19 -0.31 -2.84 -0.49
CA LEU A 19 -0.84 -1.69 -1.20
C LEU A 19 0.20 -1.17 -2.20
N ILE A 20 0.30 -1.87 -3.33
CA ILE A 20 1.24 -1.57 -4.40
C ILE A 20 0.72 -0.36 -5.18
N THR A 21 1.50 0.72 -5.20
CA THR A 21 1.23 1.85 -6.07
C THR A 21 1.70 1.49 -7.47
N VAL A 22 0.75 1.36 -8.41
CA VAL A 22 1.07 1.10 -9.80
C VAL A 22 1.04 2.45 -10.54
N PRO A 23 2.18 2.90 -11.08
CA PRO A 23 2.21 4.18 -11.79
C PRO A 23 1.22 4.11 -12.96
N TRP A 24 0.44 5.18 -13.12
CA TRP A 24 -0.60 5.34 -14.17
C TRP A 24 -1.84 4.45 -14.05
N SER A 25 -1.89 3.53 -13.08
CA SER A 25 -3.04 2.64 -12.84
C SER A 25 -3.67 2.81 -11.45
N GLY A 26 -3.01 3.49 -10.51
CA GLY A 26 -3.52 3.77 -9.18
C GLY A 26 -2.96 2.82 -8.11
N TYR A 27 -3.82 2.25 -7.27
CA TYR A 27 -3.41 1.37 -6.17
C TYR A 27 -3.96 -0.03 -6.41
N ARG A 28 -3.07 -1.02 -6.32
CA ARG A 28 -3.41 -2.43 -6.40
C ARG A 28 -3.30 -3.03 -5.02
N PHE A 29 -4.41 -3.58 -4.54
CA PHE A 29 -4.42 -4.39 -3.32
C PHE A 29 -4.01 -5.81 -3.67
N GLN A 30 -2.93 -6.30 -3.07
CA GLN A 30 -2.42 -7.65 -3.26
C GLN A 30 -2.52 -8.39 -1.92
N LYS A 31 -3.32 -9.46 -1.91
CA LYS A 31 -3.61 -10.29 -0.73
C LYS A 31 -2.43 -11.17 -0.37
#